data_AF-A0A819QRY0-F1
#
_entry.id   AF-A0A819QRY0-F1
#
_cell.length_a   1.000
_cell.length_b   1.000
_cell.length_c   1.000
_cell.angle_alpha   90.00
_cell.angle_beta   90.00
_cell.angle_gamma   90.00
#
_symmetry.space_group_name_H-M   'P 1'
#
loop_
_entity.id
_entity.type
_entity.pdbx_description
1 polymer ?
#
loop_
_entity_poly.entity_id
_entity_poly.type
_entity_poly.pdbx_seq_one_letter_code
_entity_poly.pdbx_strand_id
1 'polypeptide(L)' 'KYEDPLYLSEPVQNRLLFAGEATSSDSYGYSHGALLTARREVTRLLYVYNLLPK' A
#
# COMPACT_ATOMS: atom_id res chain seq x y z
N LYS A 1 15.48 6.63 -9.21
CA LYS A 1 14.40 6.50 -8.18
C LYS A 1 13.02 6.40 -8.82
N TYR A 2 12.68 7.23 -9.82
CA TYR A 2 11.36 7.23 -10.48
C TYR A 2 11.16 6.16 -11.57
N GLU A 3 12.18 5.33 -11.84
CA GLU A 3 12.07 4.21 -12.78
C GLU A 3 11.60 2.91 -12.13
N ASP A 4 11.55 2.87 -10.79
CA ASP A 4 10.99 1.73 -10.08
C ASP A 4 9.47 1.91 -9.96
N PRO A 5 8.63 1.11 -10.64
CA PRO A 5 7.18 1.25 -10.58
C PRO A 5 6.61 1.13 -9.15
N LEU A 6 7.37 0.57 -8.21
CA LEU A 6 7.00 0.49 -6.80
C LEU A 6 7.04 1.83 -6.07
N TYR A 7 7.66 2.88 -6.63
CA TYR A 7 7.82 4.17 -5.96
C TYR A 7 6.48 4.79 -5.53
N LEU A 8 5.39 4.51 -6.26
CA LEU A 8 4.04 4.97 -5.93
C LEU A 8 3.44 4.29 -4.70
N SER A 9 3.94 3.13 -4.32
CA SER A 9 3.48 2.36 -3.15
C SER A 9 4.27 2.68 -1.87
N GLU A 10 5.34 3.46 -1.98
CA GLU A 10 6.22 3.81 -0.87
C GLU A 10 5.56 4.81 0.08
N PRO A 11 5.44 4.47 1.38
CA PRO A 11 4.82 5.37 2.34
C PRO A 11 5.70 6.59 2.63
N VAL A 12 5.07 7.76 2.81
CA VAL A 12 5.78 8.98 3.25
C VAL A 12 5.71 9.08 4.76
N GLN A 13 6.89 8.98 5.39
CA GLN A 13 7.09 9.09 6.85
C GLN A 13 6.19 8.16 7.68
N ASN A 14 5.76 7.01 7.13
CA ASN A 14 4.80 6.09 7.76
C ASN A 14 3.48 6.75 8.20
N ARG A 15 3.12 7.89 7.59
CA ARG A 15 1.89 8.65 7.91
C ARG A 15 0.97 8.77 6.72
N LEU A 16 1.53 8.98 5.53
CA LEU A 16 0.80 9.01 4.28
C LEU A 16 1.07 7.70 3.53
N LEU A 17 0.00 6.96 3.32
CA LEU A 17 0.02 5.66 2.65
C LEU A 17 -0.69 5.77 1.30
N PHE A 18 -0.32 4.88 0.38
CA PHE A 18 -0.86 4.85 -0.97
C PHE A 18 -1.45 3.48 -1.28
N ALA A 19 -2.66 3.47 -1.84
CA ALA A 19 -3.38 2.30 -2.29
C ALA A 19 -4.04 2.59 -3.63
N GLY A 20 -4.57 1.55 -4.26
CA GLY A 20 -5.18 1.64 -5.58
C GLY A 20 -4.43 0.77 -6.59
N GLU A 21 -5.06 0.52 -7.72
CA GLU A 21 -4.54 -0.40 -8.74
C GLU A 21 -3.14 0.00 -9.24
N ALA A 22 -2.85 1.29 -9.33
CA ALA A 22 -1.54 1.79 -9.75
C ALA A 22 -0.42 1.54 -8.73
N THR A 23 -0.76 1.10 -7.52
CA THR A 23 0.19 0.79 -6.42
C THR A 23 0.38 -0.72 -6.23
N SER A 24 -0.19 -1.52 -7.13
CA SER A 24 -0.06 -2.98 -7.14
C SER A 24 0.99 -3.39 -8.18
N SER A 25 2.04 -4.09 -7.74
CA SER A 25 3.03 -4.70 -8.64
C SER A 25 2.44 -5.89 -9.42
N ASP A 26 1.54 -6.62 -8.77
CA ASP A 26 1.07 -7.92 -9.27
C ASP A 26 -0.23 -7.80 -10.06
N SER A 27 -0.93 -6.67 -9.93
CA SER A 27 -2.30 -6.49 -10.46
C SER A 27 -2.57 -5.04 -10.87
N TYR A 28 -1.59 -4.41 -11.51
CA TYR A 28 -1.72 -3.05 -12.04
C TYR A 28 -2.91 -2.92 -13.01
N GLY A 29 -3.76 -1.91 -12.81
CA GLY A 29 -4.93 -1.64 -13.65
C GLY A 29 -6.13 -2.57 -13.43
N TYR A 30 -6.07 -3.46 -12.43
CA TYR A 30 -7.19 -4.34 -12.09
C TYR A 30 -7.85 -3.93 -10.76
N SER A 31 -9.18 -4.03 -10.70
CA SER A 31 -9.96 -3.70 -9.50
C SER A 31 -9.56 -4.51 -8.26
N HIS A 32 -9.18 -5.78 -8.44
CA HIS A 32 -8.72 -6.61 -7.32
C HIS A 32 -7.35 -6.16 -6.79
N GLY A 33 -6.50 -5.55 -7.64
CA GLY A 33 -5.26 -4.90 -7.21
C GLY A 33 -5.52 -3.71 -6.29
N ALA A 34 -6.55 -2.91 -6.58
CA ALA A 34 -6.98 -1.83 -5.69
C ALA A 34 -7.44 -2.35 -4.32
N LEU A 35 -8.20 -3.45 -4.30
CA LEU A 35 -8.65 -4.09 -3.05
C LEU A 35 -7.47 -4.62 -2.21
N LEU A 36 -6.55 -5.34 -2.83
CA LEU A 36 -5.41 -5.96 -2.14
C LEU A 36 -4.44 -4.92 -1.58
N THR A 37 -4.19 -3.84 -2.33
CA THR A 37 -3.34 -2.74 -1.88
C THR A 37 -4.00 -1.92 -0.76
N ALA A 38 -5.34 -1.75 -0.78
CA ALA A 38 -6.06 -1.17 0.35
C ALA A 38 -5.90 -2.01 1.62
N ARG A 39 -6.00 -3.35 1.50
CA ARG A 39 -5.78 -4.26 2.64
C ARG A 39 -4.37 -4.13 3.20
N ARG A 40 -3.34 -4.05 2.34
CA ARG A 40 -1.93 -3.84 2.72
C ARG A 40 -1.74 -2.59 3.56
N GLU A 41 -2.29 -1.45 3.14
CA GLU A 41 -2.14 -0.18 3.87
C GLU A 41 -2.94 -0.16 5.18
N VAL A 42 -4.13 -0.76 5.21
CA VAL A 42 -4.90 -0.89 6.47
C VAL A 42 -4.13 -1.73 7.48
N THR A 43 -3.53 -2.86 7.06
CA THR A 43 -2.68 -3.67 7.96
C THR A 43 -1.50 -2.85 8.50
N ARG A 44 -0.86 -2.03 7.67
CA ARG A 44 0.21 -1.11 8.12
C ARG A 44 -0.29 -0.10 9.16
N LEU A 45 -1.44 0.54 8.94
CA LEU A 45 -2.04 1.46 9.91
C LEU A 45 -2.31 0.78 11.25
N LEU A 46 -2.96 -0.39 11.22
CA LEU A 46 -3.30 -1.11 12.43
C LEU A 46 -2.05 -1.54 13.21
N TYR A 47 -0.96 -1.89 12.52
CA TYR A 47 0.33 -2.16 13.16
C TYR A 47 0.94 -0.90 13.81
N VAL A 48 0.95 0.23 13.11
CA VAL A 48 1.45 1.52 13.64
C VAL A 48 0.69 1.96 14.89
N TYR A 49 -0.63 1.73 14.94
CA TYR A 49 -1.47 2.04 16.10
C TYR A 49 -1.49 0.93 17.17
N ASN A 50 -0.68 -0.13 17.05
CA ASN A 50 -0.65 -1.30 17.95
C ASN A 50 -2.05 -1.94 18.16
N LEU A 51 -2.91 -1.88 17.14
CA LEU A 51 -4.26 -2.48 17.17
C LEU A 51 -4.25 -3.94 16.72
N LEU A 52 -3.13 -4.43 16.19
CA LEU A 52 -2.89 -5.84 15.90
C LEU A 52 -1.79 -6.39 16.83
N PRO A 53 -1.90 -7.65 17.30
CA PRO A 53 -0.83 -8.31 18.03
C PRO A 53 0.44 -8.38 17.17
N LYS A 54 1.60 -8.20 17.83
CA LYS A 54 2.92 -8.25 17.19
C LYS A 54 3.29 -9.64 16.71
#